data_AF-A0A200R023-F1
#
_entry.id   AF-A0A200R023-F1
#
_cell.length_a   1.000
_cell.length_b   1.000
_cell.length_c   1.000
_cell.angle_alpha   90.00
_cell.angle_beta   90.00
_cell.angle_gamma   90.00
#
_symmetry.space_group_name_H-M   'P 1'
#
loop_
_entity.id
_entity.type
_entity.pdbx_description
1 polymer ?
#
loop_
_entity_poly.entity_id
_entity_poly.type
_entity_poly.pdbx_seq_one_letter_code
_entity_poly.pdbx_strand_id
1 'polypeptide(L)'
;MATFAKPENALKRAEELINVGQKQAALQALHDLITSRRYRAWQKTLERIMFKYVELCVDMRRGRFAKDGLIQYRIVCEQVNVSSLEEVIKHFLHLSTEKAEQARTQAQALEEALDVDDLEADKRPEDLMLSYVSGEKGKDRSDRELVTPWFKFLWETYRTVLEILRNNSKLEALYAMTAHRAFQFCKQYKRKTEFRRLCEIIRNHLANLNKYKDQRDKPDLSLPESLQLYLDTRFEQLKVAMDLELWQEAFRSVEDIHGSAW
;
A
#
# COMPACT_ATOMS: atom_id res chain seq x y z
N MET A 1 23.91 1.88 18.50
CA MET A 1 23.22 1.00 17.54
C MET A 1 23.46 -0.44 17.96
N ALA A 2 22.39 -1.25 18.06
CA ALA A 2 22.54 -2.66 18.43
C ALA A 2 23.07 -3.45 17.23
N THR A 3 24.36 -3.75 17.22
CA THR A 3 24.99 -4.60 16.21
C THR A 3 24.79 -6.06 16.58
N PHE A 4 23.77 -6.69 16.01
CA PHE A 4 23.57 -8.13 16.17
C PHE A 4 24.64 -8.89 15.37
N ALA A 5 25.16 -9.98 15.94
CA ALA A 5 26.08 -10.90 15.26
C ALA A 5 25.35 -11.97 14.43
N LYS A 6 24.12 -12.30 14.82
CA LYS A 6 23.24 -13.28 14.16
C LYS A 6 21.82 -12.71 14.00
N PRO A 7 21.18 -12.82 12.82
CA PRO A 7 19.82 -12.33 12.61
C PRO A 7 18.79 -12.93 13.57
N GLU A 8 18.96 -14.19 13.96
CA GLU A 8 18.06 -14.89 14.89
C GLU A 8 17.96 -14.18 16.25
N ASN A 9 19.05 -13.58 16.71
CA ASN A 9 19.09 -12.86 17.99
C ASN A 9 18.30 -11.55 17.92
N ALA A 10 18.28 -10.90 16.75
CA ALA A 10 17.49 -9.69 16.55
C ALA A 10 15.99 -9.99 16.60
N LEU A 11 15.57 -11.12 16.02
CA LEU A 11 14.18 -11.55 16.05
C LEU A 11 13.71 -11.80 17.49
N LYS A 12 14.46 -12.60 18.26
CA LYS A 12 14.17 -12.85 19.68
C LYS A 12 14.11 -11.56 20.48
N ARG A 13 15.08 -10.67 20.26
CA ARG A 13 15.12 -9.37 20.94
C ARG A 13 13.90 -8.50 20.62
N ALA A 14 13.46 -8.51 19.36
CA ALA A 14 12.26 -7.79 18.96
C ALA A 14 11.00 -8.39 19.62
N GLU A 15 10.88 -9.71 19.70
CA GLU A 15 9.79 -10.39 20.41
C GLU A 15 9.76 -10.05 21.90
N GLU A 16 10.91 -10.06 22.58
CA GLU A 16 11.03 -9.60 23.98
C GLU A 16 10.55 -8.16 24.15
N LEU A 17 10.98 -7.25 23.27
CA LEU A 17 10.58 -5.84 23.32
C LEU A 17 9.08 -5.66 23.05
N ILE A 18 8.50 -6.45 22.15
CA ILE A 18 7.05 -6.45 21.90
C ILE A 18 6.29 -6.91 23.14
N ASN A 19 6.76 -7.95 23.82
CA ASN A 19 6.11 -8.50 25.03
C ASN A 19 6.09 -7.48 26.19
N VAL A 20 7.08 -6.60 26.26
CA VAL A 20 7.15 -5.50 27.26
C VAL A 20 6.46 -4.22 26.75
N GLY A 21 5.78 -4.27 25.59
CA GLY A 21 5.03 -3.14 25.02
C GLY A 21 5.90 -2.12 24.26
N GLN A 22 7.20 -2.33 24.13
CA GLN A 22 8.13 -1.43 23.45
C GLN A 22 8.19 -1.65 21.92
N LYS A 23 7.03 -1.56 21.25
CA LYS A 23 6.91 -1.79 19.79
C LYS A 23 7.83 -0.88 18.96
N GLN A 24 8.01 0.39 19.36
CA GLN A 24 8.90 1.32 18.64
C GLN A 24 10.38 0.89 18.69
N ALA A 25 10.84 0.40 19.85
CA ALA A 25 12.21 -0.06 20.01
C ALA A 25 12.44 -1.38 19.25
N ALA A 26 11.45 -2.28 19.28
CA ALA A 26 11.45 -3.51 18.48
C ALA A 26 11.55 -3.19 16.97
N LEU A 27 10.74 -2.26 16.49
CA LEU A 27 10.75 -1.82 15.09
C LEU A 27 12.12 -1.25 14.70
N GLN A 28 12.71 -0.39 15.54
CA GLN A 28 14.02 0.19 15.26
C GLN A 28 15.12 -0.88 15.22
N ALA A 29 15.11 -1.84 16.15
CA ALA A 29 16.10 -2.92 16.17
C ALA A 29 16.06 -3.77 14.90
N LEU A 30 14.86 -4.09 14.40
CA LEU A 30 14.69 -4.80 13.13
C LEU A 30 15.04 -3.93 11.92
N HIS A 31 14.69 -2.63 11.94
CA HIS A 31 15.04 -1.68 10.88
C HIS A 31 16.56 -1.56 10.69
N ASP A 32 17.29 -1.39 11.79
CA ASP A 32 18.75 -1.28 11.78
C ASP A 32 19.40 -2.56 11.21
N LEU A 33 18.80 -3.72 11.43
CA LEU A 33 19.28 -4.98 10.87
C LEU A 33 19.03 -5.08 9.37
N ILE A 34 17.79 -4.82 8.92
CA ILE A 34 17.39 -4.93 7.50
C ILE A 34 18.15 -3.92 6.64
N THR A 35 18.39 -2.73 7.16
CA THR A 35 19.13 -1.67 6.45
C THR A 35 20.66 -1.83 6.57
N SER A 36 21.14 -2.78 7.37
CA SER A 36 22.56 -3.01 7.58
C SER A 36 23.26 -3.55 6.33
N ARG A 37 24.43 -3.01 6.02
CA ARG A 37 25.29 -3.54 4.94
C ARG A 37 25.85 -4.95 5.24
N ARG A 38 25.76 -5.42 6.48
CA ARG A 38 26.31 -6.73 6.90
C ARG A 38 25.46 -7.90 6.39
N TYR A 39 24.15 -7.73 6.26
CA TYR A 39 23.22 -8.81 5.97
C TYR A 39 22.66 -8.72 4.54
N ARG A 40 23.55 -8.81 3.54
CA ARG A 40 23.18 -8.71 2.12
C ARG A 40 22.87 -10.03 1.43
N ALA A 41 23.16 -11.16 2.06
CA ALA A 41 22.84 -12.47 1.54
C ALA A 41 21.48 -12.91 2.10
N TRP A 42 20.58 -13.35 1.21
CA TRP A 42 19.27 -13.84 1.62
C TRP A 42 19.39 -15.09 2.50
N GLN A 43 18.56 -15.15 3.56
CA GLN A 43 18.45 -16.27 4.49
C GLN A 43 16.99 -16.42 4.90
N LYS A 44 16.53 -17.64 5.18
CA LYS A 44 15.16 -17.89 5.65
C LYS A 44 14.82 -17.17 6.96
N THR A 45 15.81 -16.90 7.80
CA THR A 45 15.63 -16.07 9.01
C THR A 45 15.30 -14.61 8.67
N LEU A 46 15.90 -14.06 7.61
CA LEU A 46 15.62 -12.68 7.18
C LEU A 46 14.17 -12.53 6.69
N GLU A 47 13.63 -13.52 6.01
CA GLU A 47 12.22 -13.54 5.61
C GLU A 47 11.28 -13.48 6.81
N ARG A 48 11.52 -14.29 7.85
CA ARG A 48 10.76 -14.25 9.10
C ARG A 48 10.85 -12.90 9.80
N ILE A 49 12.05 -12.31 9.84
CA ILE A 49 12.28 -10.96 10.35
C ILE A 49 11.47 -9.94 9.55
N MET A 50 11.45 -10.08 8.23
CA MET A 50 10.77 -9.16 7.33
C MET A 50 9.25 -9.18 7.53
N PHE A 51 8.65 -10.37 7.71
CA PHE A 51 7.25 -10.48 8.09
C PHE A 51 6.94 -9.76 9.40
N LYS A 52 7.71 -10.01 10.46
CA LYS A 52 7.53 -9.35 11.76
C LYS A 52 7.71 -7.83 11.68
N TYR A 53 8.69 -7.39 10.89
CA TYR A 53 8.98 -5.98 10.68
C TYR A 53 7.81 -5.27 9.99
N VAL A 54 7.24 -5.88 8.94
CA VAL A 54 6.10 -5.34 8.21
C VAL A 54 4.87 -5.28 9.12
N GLU A 55 4.60 -6.32 9.91
CA GLU A 55 3.53 -6.32 10.93
C GLU A 55 3.63 -5.09 11.85
N LEU A 56 4.83 -4.84 12.41
CA LEU A 56 5.06 -3.67 13.27
C LEU A 56 4.89 -2.35 12.51
N CYS A 57 5.34 -2.28 11.25
CA CYS A 57 5.15 -1.09 10.43
C CYS A 57 3.67 -0.76 10.21
N VAL A 58 2.84 -1.78 9.96
CA VAL A 58 1.39 -1.61 9.77
C VAL A 58 0.72 -1.21 11.08
N ASP A 59 0.97 -1.96 12.16
CA ASP A 59 0.42 -1.69 13.50
C ASP A 59 0.65 -0.24 13.95
N MET A 60 1.85 0.28 13.68
CA MET A 60 2.25 1.62 14.09
C MET A 60 2.06 2.68 12.99
N ARG A 61 1.51 2.30 11.82
CA ARG A 61 1.36 3.14 10.62
C ARG A 61 2.65 3.83 10.18
N ARG A 62 3.80 3.16 10.32
CA ARG A 62 5.14 3.66 9.98
C ARG A 62 5.49 3.38 8.51
N GLY A 63 4.76 4.01 7.59
CA GLY A 63 4.90 3.76 6.14
C GLY A 63 6.31 4.04 5.57
N ARG A 64 7.01 5.04 6.10
CA ARG A 64 8.40 5.34 5.70
C ARG A 64 9.36 4.20 6.04
N PHE A 65 9.23 3.64 7.24
CA PHE A 65 10.00 2.47 7.66
C PHE A 65 9.71 1.27 6.75
N ALA A 66 8.43 0.99 6.46
CA ALA A 66 8.07 -0.09 5.54
C ALA A 66 8.72 0.09 4.16
N LYS A 67 8.63 1.30 3.57
CA LYS A 67 9.27 1.61 2.28
C LYS A 67 10.77 1.35 2.30
N ASP A 68 11.48 1.93 3.25
CA ASP A 68 12.94 1.84 3.32
C ASP A 68 13.38 0.38 3.53
N GLY A 69 12.70 -0.34 4.43
CA GLY A 69 12.97 -1.75 4.70
C GLY A 69 12.73 -2.64 3.49
N LEU A 70 11.61 -2.45 2.78
CA LEU A 70 11.28 -3.25 1.60
C LEU A 70 12.20 -2.96 0.40
N ILE A 71 12.67 -1.72 0.22
CA ILE A 71 13.67 -1.39 -0.80
C ILE A 71 14.96 -2.17 -0.51
N GLN A 72 15.43 -2.20 0.73
CA GLN A 72 16.62 -2.97 1.09
C GLN A 72 16.38 -4.48 0.94
N TYR A 73 15.22 -4.97 1.37
CA TYR A 73 14.88 -6.39 1.25
C TYR A 73 14.78 -6.84 -0.22
N ARG A 74 14.25 -5.98 -1.11
CA ARG A 74 14.28 -6.23 -2.56
C ARG A 74 15.71 -6.48 -3.04
N ILE A 75 16.65 -5.61 -2.69
CA ILE A 75 18.06 -5.73 -3.10
C ILE A 75 18.66 -7.06 -2.63
N VAL A 76 18.33 -7.50 -1.41
CA VAL A 76 18.80 -8.78 -0.85
C VAL A 76 18.21 -9.99 -1.59
N CYS A 77 16.96 -9.91 -2.02
CA CYS A 77 16.24 -11.02 -2.65
C CYS A 77 16.45 -11.10 -4.17
N GLU A 78 16.81 -10.00 -4.83
CA GLU A 78 16.74 -9.82 -6.29
C GLU A 78 17.42 -10.95 -7.09
N GLN A 79 18.61 -11.37 -6.67
CA GLN A 79 19.38 -12.41 -7.39
C GLN A 79 19.16 -13.84 -6.87
N VAL A 80 18.54 -14.00 -5.70
CA VAL A 80 18.52 -15.28 -4.97
C VAL A 80 17.11 -15.86 -4.86
N ASN A 81 16.16 -15.08 -4.35
CA ASN A 81 14.81 -15.57 -4.06
C ASN A 81 13.77 -14.44 -4.16
N VAL A 82 13.38 -14.11 -5.39
CA VAL A 82 12.36 -13.08 -5.67
C VAL A 82 10.99 -13.47 -5.10
N SER A 83 10.67 -14.76 -5.01
CA SER A 83 9.42 -15.26 -4.41
C SER A 83 9.29 -14.90 -2.94
N SER A 84 10.39 -14.82 -2.19
CA SER A 84 10.36 -14.37 -0.80
C SER A 84 9.92 -12.90 -0.67
N LEU A 85 10.34 -12.03 -1.59
CA LEU A 85 9.85 -10.65 -1.65
C LEU A 85 8.37 -10.61 -1.99
N GLU A 86 7.92 -11.46 -2.92
CA GLU A 86 6.53 -11.57 -3.32
C GLU A 86 5.61 -11.89 -2.13
N GLU A 87 5.97 -12.89 -1.32
CA GLU A 87 5.18 -13.31 -0.15
C GLU A 87 5.15 -12.24 0.94
N VAL A 88 6.29 -11.58 1.21
CA VAL A 88 6.34 -10.45 2.15
C VAL A 88 5.44 -9.30 1.70
N ILE A 89 5.42 -8.98 0.41
CA ILE A 89 4.56 -7.92 -0.14
C ILE A 89 3.09 -8.31 -0.08
N LYS A 90 2.73 -9.57 -0.38
CA LYS A 90 1.36 -10.06 -0.23
C LYS A 90 0.88 -9.93 1.22
N HIS A 91 1.70 -10.31 2.20
CA HIS A 91 1.38 -10.15 3.62
C HIS A 91 1.24 -8.66 4.00
N PHE A 92 2.15 -7.80 3.55
CA PHE A 92 2.06 -6.35 3.80
C PHE A 92 0.75 -5.74 3.30
N LEU A 93 0.36 -6.07 2.06
CA LEU A 93 -0.89 -5.62 1.46
C LEU A 93 -2.09 -6.14 2.25
N HIS A 94 -2.09 -7.44 2.59
CA HIS A 94 -3.18 -8.06 3.35
C HIS A 94 -3.42 -7.37 4.68
N LEU A 95 -2.39 -7.22 5.51
CA LEU A 95 -2.50 -6.54 6.81
C LEU A 95 -2.96 -5.09 6.68
N SER A 96 -2.43 -4.37 5.69
CA SER A 96 -2.78 -2.96 5.48
C SER A 96 -4.24 -2.81 5.07
N THR A 97 -4.74 -3.70 4.20
CA THR A 97 -6.16 -3.74 3.82
C THR A 97 -7.03 -4.12 5.02
N GLU A 98 -6.66 -5.16 5.76
CA GLU A 98 -7.42 -5.63 6.92
C GLU A 98 -7.57 -4.53 7.98
N LYS A 99 -6.49 -3.81 8.31
CA LYS A 99 -6.56 -2.69 9.26
C LYS A 99 -7.42 -1.54 8.77
N ALA A 100 -7.40 -1.25 7.47
CA ALA A 100 -8.25 -0.22 6.89
C ALA A 100 -9.73 -0.59 6.93
N GLU A 101 -10.08 -1.84 6.64
CA GLU A 101 -11.45 -2.35 6.77
C GLU A 101 -11.89 -2.38 8.24
N GLN A 102 -11.04 -2.83 9.16
CA GLN A 102 -11.33 -2.81 10.60
C GLN A 102 -11.64 -1.38 11.09
N ALA A 103 -10.84 -0.39 10.69
CA ALA A 103 -11.08 1.01 11.06
C ALA A 103 -12.40 1.54 10.50
N ARG A 104 -12.76 1.13 9.28
CA ARG A 104 -14.04 1.47 8.66
C ARG A 104 -15.22 0.84 9.42
N THR A 105 -15.16 -0.46 9.71
CA THR A 105 -16.20 -1.15 10.46
C THR A 105 -16.38 -0.56 11.86
N GLN A 106 -15.28 -0.18 12.52
CA GLN A 106 -15.33 0.51 13.82
C GLN A 106 -16.00 1.88 13.72
N ALA A 107 -15.68 2.68 12.70
CA ALA A 107 -16.33 3.98 12.50
C ALA A 107 -17.83 3.84 12.21
N GLN A 108 -18.22 2.83 11.41
CA GLN A 108 -19.63 2.55 11.13
C GLN A 108 -20.38 2.06 12.37
N ALA A 109 -19.79 1.17 13.17
CA ALA A 109 -20.41 0.71 14.42
C ALA A 109 -20.57 1.83 15.45
N LEU A 110 -19.62 2.77 15.49
CA LEU A 110 -19.73 3.97 16.34
C LEU A 110 -20.85 4.89 15.86
N GLU A 111 -21.01 5.07 14.55
CA GLU A 111 -22.13 5.82 13.97
C GLU A 111 -23.48 5.17 14.32
N GLU A 112 -23.61 3.85 14.12
CA GLU A 112 -24.83 3.11 14.46
C GLU A 112 -25.15 3.19 15.96
N ALA A 113 -24.14 3.16 16.83
CA ALA A 113 -24.34 3.33 18.27
C ALA A 113 -24.75 4.76 18.66
N LEU A 114 -24.24 5.78 17.96
CA LEU A 114 -24.61 7.18 18.15
C LEU A 114 -25.97 7.53 17.51
N ASP A 115 -26.43 6.78 16.51
CA ASP A 115 -27.78 6.94 15.92
C ASP A 115 -28.88 6.34 16.81
N VAL A 116 -28.50 5.62 17.87
CA VAL A 116 -29.41 5.13 18.93
C VAL A 116 -29.55 6.17 20.07
N ASP A 117 -28.94 7.35 19.96
CA ASP A 117 -29.14 8.44 20.93
C ASP A 117 -30.59 8.95 20.84
N ASP A 118 -31.29 8.72 21.94
CA ASP A 118 -32.63 9.13 22.36
C ASP A 118 -33.35 10.17 21.48
N LEU A 119 -34.56 9.85 21.00
CA LEU A 119 -35.44 10.78 20.27
C LEU A 119 -35.77 12.04 21.09
N GLU A 120 -35.49 12.05 22.40
CA GLU A 120 -35.66 13.19 23.33
C GLU A 120 -34.37 13.95 23.66
N ALA A 121 -33.19 13.52 23.17
CA ALA A 121 -31.94 14.25 23.38
C ALA A 121 -31.87 15.48 22.45
N ASP A 122 -32.17 16.66 23.00
CA ASP A 122 -31.99 17.93 22.31
C ASP A 122 -30.59 18.02 21.68
N LYS A 123 -30.54 18.26 20.37
CA LYS A 123 -29.29 18.49 19.63
C LYS A 123 -28.45 19.53 20.37
N ARG A 124 -27.24 19.15 20.79
CA ARG A 124 -26.36 20.06 21.52
C ARG A 124 -26.15 21.33 20.68
N PRO A 125 -26.20 22.52 21.28
CA PRO A 125 -26.01 23.79 20.55
C PRO A 125 -24.72 23.83 19.73
N GLU A 126 -23.69 23.12 20.21
CA GLU A 126 -22.41 22.93 19.54
C GLU A 126 -22.55 22.20 18.20
N ASP A 127 -23.33 21.12 18.12
CA ASP A 127 -23.56 20.34 16.89
C ASP A 127 -24.37 21.15 15.88
N LEU A 128 -25.35 21.91 16.36
CA LEU A 128 -26.14 22.80 15.53
C LEU A 128 -25.25 23.88 14.89
N MET A 129 -24.44 24.57 15.71
CA MET A 129 -23.52 25.61 15.25
C MET A 129 -22.49 25.06 14.25
N LEU A 130 -21.99 23.86 14.50
CA LEU A 130 -21.03 23.19 13.64
C LEU A 130 -21.62 22.78 12.28
N SER A 131 -22.90 22.39 12.24
CA SER A 131 -23.61 22.08 11.00
C SER A 131 -23.79 23.31 10.09
N TYR A 132 -24.00 24.50 10.67
CA TYR A 132 -24.14 25.76 9.93
C TYR A 132 -22.82 26.28 9.32
N VAL A 133 -21.68 26.02 9.97
CA VAL A 133 -20.37 26.55 9.53
C VAL A 133 -19.68 25.62 8.54
N SER A 134 -19.78 24.31 8.74
CA SER A 134 -19.00 23.34 7.97
C SER A 134 -19.81 22.56 6.92
N GLY A 135 -21.14 22.51 7.03
CA GLY A 135 -21.98 21.62 6.21
C GLY A 135 -21.69 20.12 6.40
N GLU A 136 -20.70 19.77 7.23
CA GLU A 136 -20.26 18.40 7.53
C GLU A 136 -21.19 17.79 8.59
N LYS A 137 -21.69 16.58 8.33
CA LYS A 137 -22.50 15.81 9.31
C LYS A 137 -21.57 15.13 10.33
N GLY A 138 -22.13 14.62 11.44
CA GLY A 138 -21.38 13.85 12.44
C GLY A 138 -20.59 12.67 11.84
N LYS A 139 -21.17 12.00 10.83
CA LYS A 139 -20.54 10.93 10.03
C LYS A 139 -19.22 11.35 9.36
N ASP A 140 -19.17 12.55 8.77
CA ASP A 140 -17.98 13.01 8.05
C ASP A 140 -16.79 13.24 9.01
N ARG A 141 -17.07 13.43 10.31
CA ARG A 141 -16.06 13.64 11.35
C ARG A 141 -15.44 12.34 11.84
N SER A 142 -16.26 11.34 12.15
CA SER A 142 -15.77 10.01 12.58
C SER A 142 -14.95 9.35 11.47
N ASP A 143 -15.40 9.45 10.21
CA ASP A 143 -14.66 8.97 9.04
C ASP A 143 -13.32 9.71 8.85
N ARG A 144 -13.29 11.01 9.15
CA ARG A 144 -12.07 11.82 9.05
C ARG A 144 -11.06 11.52 10.16
N GLU A 145 -11.52 11.17 11.34
CA GLU A 145 -10.65 10.86 12.48
C GLU A 145 -10.14 9.42 12.47
N LEU A 146 -11.02 8.44 12.25
CA LEU A 146 -10.68 7.02 12.37
C LEU A 146 -10.27 6.41 11.04
N VAL A 147 -11.04 6.63 9.98
CA VAL A 147 -10.88 5.91 8.69
C VAL A 147 -9.83 6.56 7.79
N THR A 148 -9.88 7.89 7.67
CA THR A 148 -9.02 8.64 6.76
C THR A 148 -7.51 8.41 6.99
N PRO A 149 -6.99 8.33 8.22
CA PRO A 149 -5.57 7.99 8.44
C PRO A 149 -5.19 6.62 7.89
N TRP A 150 -6.07 5.62 8.03
CA TRP A 150 -5.83 4.28 7.50
C TRP A 150 -5.94 4.23 5.98
N PHE A 151 -6.88 4.96 5.38
CA PHE A 151 -6.96 5.07 3.91
C PHE A 151 -5.74 5.77 3.32
N LYS A 152 -5.22 6.83 3.98
CA LYS A 152 -3.96 7.46 3.58
C LYS A 152 -2.79 6.47 3.68
N PHE A 153 -2.71 5.70 4.76
CA PHE A 153 -1.66 4.69 4.93
C PHE A 153 -1.75 3.58 3.87
N LEU A 154 -2.96 3.07 3.60
CA LEU A 154 -3.20 2.03 2.59
C LEU A 154 -2.89 2.54 1.17
N TRP A 155 -3.27 3.78 0.86
CA TRP A 155 -2.91 4.43 -0.40
C TRP A 155 -1.38 4.53 -0.59
N GLU A 156 -0.66 5.01 0.43
CA GLU A 156 0.81 5.08 0.37
C GLU A 156 1.46 3.68 0.32
N THR A 157 0.81 2.68 0.90
CA THR A 157 1.21 1.28 0.79
C THR A 157 1.12 0.79 -0.66
N TYR A 158 -0.01 1.01 -1.35
CA TYR A 158 -0.15 0.69 -2.77
C TYR A 158 0.93 1.40 -3.62
N ARG A 159 1.13 2.70 -3.42
CA ARG A 159 2.19 3.46 -4.12
C ARG A 159 3.57 2.85 -3.90
N THR A 160 3.90 2.54 -2.64
CA THR A 160 5.19 1.98 -2.26
C THR A 160 5.41 0.60 -2.88
N VAL A 161 4.40 -0.26 -2.85
CA VAL A 161 4.49 -1.59 -3.46
C VAL A 161 4.67 -1.49 -4.97
N LEU A 162 3.89 -0.67 -5.68
CA LEU A 162 4.06 -0.46 -7.12
C LEU A 162 5.46 0.06 -7.48
N GLU A 163 6.00 0.97 -6.67
CA GLU A 163 7.37 1.48 -6.83
C GLU A 163 8.43 0.37 -6.67
N ILE A 164 8.25 -0.54 -5.71
CA ILE A 164 9.19 -1.63 -5.43
C ILE A 164 9.15 -2.69 -6.54
N LEU A 165 7.93 -3.05 -6.98
CA LEU A 165 7.68 -4.13 -7.93
C LEU A 165 7.99 -3.75 -9.38
N ARG A 166 8.10 -2.46 -9.72
CA ARG A 166 8.30 -2.02 -11.11
C ARG A 166 9.60 -2.59 -11.70
N ASN A 167 9.61 -2.74 -13.02
CA ASN A 167 10.76 -3.14 -13.83
C ASN A 167 11.35 -4.51 -13.43
N ASN A 168 10.50 -5.44 -12.98
CA ASN A 168 10.92 -6.81 -12.70
C ASN A 168 9.92 -7.80 -13.33
N SER A 169 10.39 -8.58 -14.30
CA SER A 169 9.53 -9.47 -15.09
C SER A 169 8.89 -10.59 -14.28
N LYS A 170 9.57 -11.05 -13.22
CA LYS A 170 9.05 -12.09 -12.32
C LYS A 170 7.94 -11.60 -11.41
N LEU A 171 7.75 -10.28 -11.30
CA LEU A 171 6.80 -9.64 -10.39
C LEU A 171 5.66 -8.92 -11.13
N GLU A 172 5.58 -9.03 -12.45
CA GLU A 172 4.56 -8.37 -13.28
C GLU A 172 3.13 -8.70 -12.83
N ALA A 173 2.86 -9.98 -12.57
CA ALA A 173 1.55 -10.42 -12.11
C ALA A 173 1.17 -9.79 -10.75
N LEU A 174 2.12 -9.73 -9.81
CA LEU A 174 1.89 -9.09 -8.51
C LEU A 174 1.73 -7.57 -8.64
N TYR A 175 2.48 -6.94 -9.55
CA TYR A 175 2.35 -5.52 -9.88
C TYR A 175 0.95 -5.21 -10.44
N ALA A 176 0.49 -5.97 -11.44
CA ALA A 176 -0.84 -5.83 -12.03
C ALA A 176 -1.94 -6.04 -10.98
N MET A 177 -1.87 -7.12 -10.20
CA MET A 177 -2.81 -7.37 -9.09
C MET A 177 -2.86 -6.21 -8.10
N THR A 178 -1.70 -5.64 -7.74
CA THR A 178 -1.63 -4.49 -6.82
C THR A 178 -2.28 -3.24 -7.44
N ALA A 179 -2.03 -2.97 -8.72
CA ALA A 179 -2.64 -1.85 -9.42
C ALA A 179 -4.18 -1.99 -9.48
N HIS A 180 -4.68 -3.19 -9.79
CA HIS A 180 -6.11 -3.48 -9.83
C HIS A 180 -6.76 -3.29 -8.45
N ARG A 181 -6.14 -3.82 -7.38
CA ARG A 181 -6.61 -3.59 -6.00
C ARG A 181 -6.63 -2.11 -5.64
N ALA A 182 -5.62 -1.34 -6.06
CA ALA A 182 -5.56 0.08 -5.82
C ALA A 182 -6.65 0.85 -6.61
N PHE A 183 -6.96 0.45 -7.85
CA PHE A 183 -8.10 0.99 -8.59
C PHE A 183 -9.43 0.70 -7.89
N GLN A 184 -9.64 -0.54 -7.44
CA GLN A 184 -10.85 -0.92 -6.72
C GLN A 184 -10.99 -0.19 -5.38
N PHE A 185 -9.90 -0.02 -4.63
CA PHE A 185 -9.87 0.84 -3.46
C PHE A 185 -10.32 2.27 -3.79
N CYS A 186 -9.77 2.86 -4.85
CA CYS A 186 -10.15 4.21 -5.27
C CYS A 186 -11.62 4.30 -5.70
N LYS A 187 -12.14 3.28 -6.39
CA LYS A 187 -13.54 3.18 -6.79
C LYS A 187 -14.47 3.09 -5.59
N GLN A 188 -14.25 2.08 -4.73
CA GLN A 188 -15.06 1.76 -3.57
C GLN A 188 -15.18 2.95 -2.61
N TYR A 189 -14.08 3.68 -2.41
CA TYR A 189 -14.02 4.80 -1.47
C TYR A 189 -14.06 6.18 -2.16
N LYS A 190 -14.43 6.22 -3.44
CA LYS A 190 -14.59 7.45 -4.25
C LYS A 190 -13.38 8.39 -4.18
N ARG A 191 -12.17 7.83 -4.11
CA ARG A 191 -10.89 8.55 -3.99
C ARG A 191 -10.40 9.05 -5.35
N LYS A 192 -11.14 9.99 -5.95
CA LYS A 192 -10.87 10.52 -7.31
C LYS A 192 -9.48 11.13 -7.46
N THR A 193 -8.95 11.77 -6.42
CA THR A 193 -7.61 12.40 -6.46
C THR A 193 -6.50 11.37 -6.48
N GLU A 194 -6.58 10.35 -5.63
CA GLU A 194 -5.65 9.23 -5.59
C GLU A 194 -5.71 8.42 -6.88
N PHE A 195 -6.90 8.20 -7.43
CA PHE A 195 -7.06 7.53 -8.73
C PHE A 195 -6.28 8.23 -9.85
N ARG A 196 -6.45 9.55 -10.02
CA ARG A 196 -5.69 10.32 -11.03
C ARG A 196 -4.18 10.21 -10.82
N ARG A 197 -3.72 10.25 -9.56
CA ARG A 197 -2.30 10.06 -9.22
C ARG A 197 -1.84 8.64 -9.56
N LEU A 198 -2.67 7.63 -9.36
CA LEU A 198 -2.37 6.24 -9.68
C LEU A 198 -2.18 6.06 -11.19
N CYS A 199 -3.10 6.57 -12.01
CA CYS A 199 -2.97 6.52 -13.47
C CYS A 199 -1.65 7.14 -13.92
N GLU A 200 -1.28 8.31 -13.36
CA GLU A 200 -0.04 8.99 -13.67
C GLU A 200 1.20 8.19 -13.24
N ILE A 201 1.18 7.54 -12.08
CA ILE A 201 2.26 6.62 -11.66
C ILE A 201 2.43 5.49 -12.68
N ILE A 202 1.35 4.85 -13.10
CA ILE A 202 1.42 3.70 -14.01
C ILE A 202 1.85 4.15 -15.43
N ARG A 203 1.49 5.36 -15.88
CA ARG A 203 2.03 5.95 -17.12
C ARG A 203 3.53 6.15 -17.02
N ASN A 204 4.00 6.78 -15.93
CA ASN A 204 5.42 7.04 -15.72
C ASN A 204 6.24 5.74 -15.62
N HIS A 205 5.69 4.69 -14.99
CA HIS A 205 6.33 3.38 -14.94
C HIS A 205 6.49 2.76 -16.34
N LEU A 206 5.45 2.80 -17.17
CA LEU A 206 5.51 2.29 -18.55
C LEU A 206 6.46 3.12 -19.44
N ALA A 207 6.41 4.45 -19.34
CA ALA A 207 7.31 5.34 -20.07
C ALA A 207 8.78 5.08 -19.70
N ASN A 208 9.07 4.87 -18.41
CA ASN A 208 10.41 4.52 -17.94
C ASN A 208 10.86 3.14 -18.45
N LEU A 209 9.97 2.14 -18.45
CA LEU A 209 10.26 0.83 -19.02
C LEU A 209 10.68 0.91 -20.49
N ASN A 210 9.95 1.69 -21.29
CA ASN A 210 10.24 1.90 -22.71
C ASN A 210 11.54 2.69 -22.96
N LYS A 211 11.86 3.63 -22.06
CA LYS A 211 13.07 4.45 -22.15
C LYS A 211 14.34 3.66 -21.82
N TYR A 212 14.31 2.77 -20.83
CA TYR A 212 15.49 2.06 -20.33
C TYR A 212 15.50 0.59 -20.78
N LYS A 213 15.76 0.37 -22.07
CA LYS A 213 15.67 -0.96 -22.69
C LYS A 213 16.73 -1.96 -22.23
N ASP A 214 17.86 -1.52 -21.67
CA ASP A 214 18.97 -2.40 -21.31
C ASP A 214 18.94 -2.90 -19.85
N GLN A 215 17.84 -2.66 -19.13
CA GLN A 215 17.69 -3.13 -17.75
C GLN A 215 17.57 -4.66 -17.70
N ARG A 216 18.41 -5.27 -16.86
CA ARG A 216 18.33 -6.70 -16.53
C ARG A 216 16.99 -6.99 -15.83
N ASP A 217 16.40 -8.13 -16.16
CA ASP A 217 15.11 -8.61 -15.60
C ASP A 217 13.91 -7.68 -15.87
N LYS A 218 13.99 -6.77 -16.86
CA LYS A 218 12.85 -5.94 -17.24
C LYS A 218 11.73 -6.79 -17.87
N PRO A 219 10.46 -6.39 -17.71
CA PRO A 219 9.35 -6.90 -18.52
C PRO A 219 9.60 -6.76 -20.02
N ASP A 220 9.22 -7.78 -20.79
CA ASP A 220 9.30 -7.80 -22.25
C ASP A 220 7.89 -7.74 -22.85
N LEU A 221 7.52 -6.56 -23.37
CA LEU A 221 6.19 -6.33 -23.95
C LEU A 221 5.98 -7.02 -25.30
N SER A 222 7.02 -7.61 -25.90
CA SER A 222 6.87 -8.46 -27.08
C SER A 222 6.29 -9.84 -26.73
N LEU A 223 6.36 -10.25 -25.46
CA LEU A 223 5.75 -11.49 -24.98
C LEU A 223 4.24 -11.28 -24.77
N PRO A 224 3.37 -12.15 -25.34
CA PRO A 224 1.93 -12.01 -25.23
C PRO A 224 1.43 -11.97 -23.78
N GLU A 225 2.03 -12.74 -22.87
CA GLU A 225 1.61 -12.83 -21.47
C GLU A 225 1.87 -11.51 -20.72
N SER A 226 3.08 -10.93 -20.90
CA SER A 226 3.43 -9.63 -20.34
C SER A 226 2.55 -8.53 -20.94
N LEU A 227 2.40 -8.52 -22.26
CA LEU A 227 1.53 -7.57 -22.96
C LEU A 227 0.08 -7.60 -22.42
N GLN A 228 -0.48 -8.80 -22.26
CA GLN A 228 -1.83 -9.00 -21.75
C GLN A 228 -2.01 -8.39 -20.35
N LEU A 229 -1.05 -8.61 -19.43
CA LEU A 229 -1.12 -8.05 -18.07
C LEU A 229 -1.18 -6.51 -18.07
N TYR A 230 -0.40 -5.87 -18.94
CA TYR A 230 -0.39 -4.42 -19.04
C TYR A 230 -1.67 -3.88 -19.69
N LEU A 231 -2.16 -4.53 -20.75
CA LEU A 231 -3.43 -4.19 -21.39
C LEU A 231 -4.60 -4.33 -20.42
N ASP A 232 -4.70 -5.45 -19.71
CA ASP A 232 -5.76 -5.69 -18.71
C ASP A 232 -5.74 -4.62 -17.61
N THR A 233 -4.55 -4.23 -17.17
CA THR A 233 -4.39 -3.12 -16.22
C THR A 233 -4.90 -1.79 -16.77
N ARG A 234 -4.69 -1.51 -18.06
CA ARG A 234 -5.20 -0.28 -18.71
C ARG A 234 -6.71 -0.33 -18.94
N PHE A 235 -7.26 -1.48 -19.30
CA PHE A 235 -8.71 -1.65 -19.43
C PHE A 235 -9.41 -1.49 -18.09
N GLU A 236 -8.85 -2.03 -17.02
CA GLU A 236 -9.38 -1.85 -15.68
C GLU A 236 -9.28 -0.37 -15.23
N GLN A 237 -8.17 0.31 -15.56
CA GLN A 237 -8.04 1.77 -15.37
C GLN A 237 -9.16 2.54 -16.08
N LEU A 238 -9.42 2.24 -17.36
CA LEU A 238 -10.49 2.88 -18.14
C LEU A 238 -11.87 2.63 -17.50
N LYS A 239 -12.16 1.38 -17.13
CA LYS A 239 -13.41 1.00 -16.50
C LYS A 239 -13.65 1.78 -15.21
N VAL A 240 -12.66 1.81 -14.32
CA VAL A 240 -12.78 2.55 -13.05
C VAL A 240 -12.85 4.06 -13.28
N ALA A 241 -12.16 4.61 -14.29
CA ALA A 241 -12.29 6.02 -14.65
C ALA A 241 -13.73 6.37 -15.06
N MET A 242 -14.39 5.51 -15.84
CA MET A 242 -15.80 5.67 -16.22
C MET A 242 -16.73 5.55 -15.00
N ASP A 243 -16.54 4.53 -14.15
CA ASP A 243 -17.34 4.34 -12.94
C ASP A 243 -17.22 5.53 -11.95
N LEU A 244 -16.08 6.23 -11.96
CA LEU A 244 -15.84 7.45 -11.17
C LEU A 244 -16.23 8.74 -11.91
N GLU A 245 -16.76 8.63 -13.13
CA GLU A 245 -17.16 9.74 -14.01
C GLU A 245 -16.01 10.72 -14.30
N LEU A 246 -14.78 10.18 -14.41
CA LEU A 246 -13.58 10.92 -14.71
C LEU A 246 -13.32 10.93 -16.21
N TRP A 247 -14.22 11.56 -16.98
CA TRP A 247 -14.22 11.50 -18.45
C TRP A 247 -12.90 11.89 -19.11
N GLN A 248 -12.23 12.93 -18.61
CA GLN A 248 -10.89 13.32 -19.10
C GLN A 248 -9.85 12.23 -18.86
N GLU A 249 -9.91 11.56 -17.71
CA GLU A 249 -8.97 10.49 -17.38
C GLU A 249 -9.31 9.19 -18.13
N ALA A 250 -10.59 8.93 -18.37
CA ALA A 250 -11.04 7.85 -19.24
C ALA A 250 -10.51 8.05 -20.67
N PHE A 251 -10.64 9.26 -21.22
CA PHE A 251 -10.09 9.60 -22.54
C PHE A 251 -8.57 9.39 -22.61
N ARG A 252 -7.81 9.91 -21.63
CA ARG A 252 -6.35 9.66 -21.53
C ARG A 252 -6.02 8.17 -21.42
N SER A 253 -6.86 7.39 -20.75
CA SER A 253 -6.67 5.93 -20.63
C SER A 253 -6.88 5.22 -21.97
N VAL A 254 -7.81 5.68 -22.81
CA VAL A 254 -7.99 5.19 -24.19
C VAL A 254 -6.76 5.54 -25.04
N GLU A 255 -6.26 6.76 -24.92
CA GLU A 255 -5.00 7.16 -25.58
C GLU A 255 -3.82 6.29 -25.11
N ASP A 256 -3.73 5.97 -23.83
CA ASP A 256 -2.69 5.07 -23.31
C ASP A 256 -2.81 3.66 -23.92
N ILE A 257 -4.02 3.14 -24.11
CA ILE A 257 -4.26 1.81 -24.72
C ILE A 257 -3.85 1.81 -26.20
N HIS A 258 -4.21 2.87 -26.93
CA HIS A 258 -3.95 2.99 -28.37
C HIS A 258 -2.50 3.38 -28.69
N GLY A 259 -1.96 4.34 -27.94
CA GLY A 259 -0.66 4.98 -28.17
C GLY A 259 0.52 4.29 -27.50
N SER A 260 0.28 3.30 -26.63
CA SER A 260 1.36 2.42 -26.19
C SER A 260 1.82 1.61 -27.41
N ALA A 261 3.02 1.90 -27.90
CA ALA A 261 3.72 1.01 -28.83
C ALA A 261 4.08 -0.25 -28.04
N TRP A 262 3.13 -1.18 -28.01
CA TRP A 262 3.26 -2.53 -27.48
C TRP A 262 4.30 -3.32 -28.28
#